data_AF-A0A2A9LRV9-F1
#
_entry.id   AF-A0A2A9LRV9-F1
#
_cell.length_a   1.000
_cell.length_b   1.000
_cell.length_c   1.000
_cell.angle_alpha   90.00
_cell.angle_beta   90.00
_cell.angle_gamma   90.00
#
_symmetry.space_group_name_H-M   'P 1'
#
loop_
_entity.id
_entity.type
_entity.pdbx_description
1 polymer ?
#
loop_
_entity_poly.entity_id
_entity_poly.type
_entity_poly.pdbx_seq_one_letter_code
_entity_poly.pdbx_strand_id
1 'polypeptide(L)'
;MDWMELIKSTTPFLVSHPDTILLTFGAGISAGFTVGILSGKSTINGLREQLTARDERITSYKDAKDHAQAEISKLQAELLDLRKRTGMELPGPHKYAGMTNADLQKSVSVIASQIDTLAAEIKNYSTNRTFQDRSDITPEKFMEESRKQSLFFSEKMHHYKKMLRADAILLRDEMNNRGVTPTPAGMYPPEMVDHSFDNPVNTFGLDCVSRALNTMAQKLST
;
A
#
# COMPACT_ATOMS: atom_id res chain seq x y z
N MET A 1 -7.90 26.45 -59.16
CA MET A 1 -8.82 26.93 -60.21
C MET A 1 -10.12 27.21 -59.51
N ASP A 2 -10.42 28.49 -59.31
CA ASP A 2 -11.49 28.92 -58.40
C ASP A 2 -12.84 28.84 -59.13
N TRP A 3 -13.70 27.92 -58.67
CA TRP A 3 -15.01 27.65 -59.28
C TRP A 3 -15.90 28.89 -59.36
N MET A 4 -15.65 29.89 -58.51
CA MET A 4 -16.36 31.17 -58.51
C MET A 4 -16.07 32.05 -59.73
N GLU A 5 -14.89 31.96 -60.35
CA GLU A 5 -14.57 32.71 -61.57
C GLU A 5 -15.20 32.08 -62.82
N LEU A 6 -15.34 30.74 -62.81
CA LEU A 6 -16.02 30.00 -63.87
C LEU A 6 -17.52 30.31 -63.88
N ILE A 7 -18.13 30.45 -62.71
CA ILE A 7 -19.56 30.78 -62.56
C ILE A 7 -19.83 32.22 -63.01
N LYS A 8 -18.97 33.19 -62.62
CA LYS A 8 -19.13 34.58 -63.05
C LYS A 8 -18.96 34.77 -64.56
N SER A 9 -18.04 34.03 -65.19
CA SER A 9 -17.76 34.13 -66.63
C SER A 9 -18.82 33.46 -67.52
N THR A 10 -19.59 32.51 -66.98
CA THR A 10 -20.62 31.78 -67.74
C THR A 10 -22.04 32.33 -67.56
N THR A 11 -22.28 33.15 -66.53
CA THR A 11 -23.57 33.82 -66.28
C THR A 11 -24.15 34.58 -67.48
N PRO A 12 -23.37 35.34 -68.28
CA PRO A 12 -23.93 36.05 -69.43
C PRO A 12 -24.37 35.11 -70.56
N PHE A 13 -23.76 33.93 -70.68
CA PHE A 13 -24.08 32.93 -71.71
C PHE A 13 -25.33 32.11 -71.33
N LEU A 14 -25.50 31.80 -70.03
CA LEU A 14 -26.61 31.01 -69.49
C LEU A 14 -27.99 31.69 -69.66
N VAL A 15 -28.05 33.02 -69.80
CA VAL A 15 -29.32 33.74 -70.04
C VAL A 15 -29.79 33.60 -71.50
N SER A 16 -28.89 33.25 -72.42
CA SER A 16 -29.15 33.35 -73.86
C SER A 16 -29.60 32.04 -74.55
N HIS A 17 -29.38 30.86 -73.97
CA HIS A 17 -29.63 29.57 -74.66
C HIS A 17 -30.04 28.43 -73.69
N PRO A 18 -31.28 28.41 -73.18
CA PRO A 18 -31.74 27.41 -72.20
C PRO A 18 -31.87 25.99 -72.78
N ASP A 19 -32.11 25.85 -74.08
CA ASP A 19 -32.49 24.57 -74.69
C ASP A 19 -31.33 23.59 -74.82
N THR A 20 -30.09 24.09 -74.91
CA THR A 20 -28.89 23.24 -75.03
C THR A 20 -28.51 22.59 -73.69
N ILE A 21 -29.01 23.13 -72.57
CA ILE A 21 -28.64 22.69 -71.21
C ILE A 21 -29.36 21.38 -70.85
N LEU A 22 -30.61 21.18 -71.27
CA LEU A 22 -31.39 20.01 -70.85
C LEU A 22 -30.81 18.68 -71.37
N LEU A 23 -30.29 18.68 -72.60
CA LEU A 23 -29.77 17.47 -73.23
C LEU A 23 -28.41 17.04 -72.63
N THR A 24 -27.55 17.99 -72.29
CA THR A 24 -26.23 17.70 -71.69
C THR A 24 -26.35 17.26 -70.23
N PHE A 25 -27.33 17.79 -69.49
CA PHE A 25 -27.59 17.36 -68.10
C PHE A 25 -28.15 15.93 -68.01
N GLY A 26 -29.02 15.52 -68.93
CA GLY A 26 -29.65 14.19 -68.89
C GLY A 26 -28.68 13.02 -69.05
N ALA A 27 -27.65 13.16 -69.88
CA ALA A 27 -26.66 12.11 -70.13
C ALA A 27 -25.55 12.03 -69.05
N GLY A 28 -25.22 13.15 -68.40
CA GLY A 28 -24.18 13.18 -67.35
C GLY A 28 -24.63 12.62 -66.00
N ILE A 29 -25.91 12.74 -65.67
CA ILE A 29 -26.45 12.34 -64.36
C ILE A 29 -26.51 10.81 -64.20
N SER A 30 -26.85 10.07 -65.25
CA SER A 30 -27.05 8.61 -65.18
C SER A 30 -25.74 7.82 -64.98
N ALA A 31 -24.65 8.27 -65.60
CA ALA A 31 -23.32 7.68 -65.41
C ALA A 31 -22.74 7.97 -64.02
N GLY A 32 -22.92 9.19 -63.50
CA GLY A 32 -22.44 9.57 -62.16
C GLY A 32 -23.17 8.87 -61.01
N PHE A 33 -24.46 8.60 -61.16
CA PHE A 33 -25.27 7.97 -60.12
C PHE A 33 -24.87 6.51 -59.86
N THR A 34 -24.53 5.75 -60.91
CA THR A 34 -24.19 4.33 -60.79
C THR A 34 -22.81 4.12 -60.13
N VAL A 35 -21.83 4.96 -60.48
CA VAL A 35 -20.48 4.92 -59.89
C VAL A 35 -20.49 5.42 -58.44
N GLY A 36 -21.35 6.40 -58.11
CA GLY A 36 -21.53 6.91 -56.75
C GLY A 36 -22.12 5.87 -55.78
N ILE A 37 -23.08 5.05 -56.22
CA ILE A 37 -23.71 4.03 -55.38
C ILE A 37 -22.74 2.87 -55.05
N LEU A 38 -21.95 2.42 -56.03
CA LEU A 38 -20.99 1.32 -55.84
C LEU A 38 -19.84 1.73 -54.92
N SER A 39 -19.32 2.95 -55.10
CA SER A 39 -18.26 3.49 -54.23
C SER A 39 -18.76 3.72 -52.81
N GLY A 40 -19.97 4.28 -52.64
CA GLY A 40 -20.58 4.50 -51.33
C GLY A 40 -20.84 3.21 -50.53
N LYS A 41 -21.32 2.13 -51.18
CA LYS A 41 -21.53 0.84 -50.50
C LYS A 41 -20.23 0.19 -50.05
N SER A 42 -19.16 0.29 -50.85
CA SER A 42 -17.83 -0.22 -50.48
C SER A 42 -17.25 0.52 -49.28
N THR A 43 -17.36 1.85 -49.25
CA THR A 43 -16.90 2.67 -48.11
C THR A 43 -17.72 2.42 -46.84
N ILE A 44 -19.03 2.22 -46.96
CA ILE A 44 -19.91 1.90 -45.81
C ILE A 44 -19.59 0.53 -45.23
N ASN A 45 -19.34 -0.49 -46.05
CA ASN A 45 -18.96 -1.82 -45.58
C ASN A 45 -17.59 -1.79 -44.88
N GLY A 46 -16.60 -1.09 -45.44
CA GLY A 46 -15.29 -0.92 -44.81
C GLY A 46 -15.34 -0.17 -43.47
N LEU A 47 -16.20 0.85 -43.36
CA LEU A 47 -16.42 1.56 -42.09
C LEU A 47 -17.13 0.69 -41.05
N ARG A 48 -18.04 -0.19 -41.48
CA ARG A 48 -18.74 -1.12 -40.59
C ARG A 48 -17.80 -2.18 -40.02
N GLU A 49 -16.91 -2.73 -40.84
CA GLU A 49 -15.86 -3.66 -40.41
C GLU A 49 -14.88 -3.00 -39.43
N GLN A 50 -14.50 -1.74 -39.68
CA GLN A 50 -13.65 -0.98 -38.76
C GLN A 50 -14.36 -0.69 -37.42
N LEU A 51 -15.67 -0.46 -37.44
CA LEU A 51 -16.45 -0.25 -36.22
C LEU A 51 -16.54 -1.53 -35.38
N THR A 52 -16.85 -2.68 -36.00
CA THR A 52 -16.87 -3.97 -35.31
C THR A 52 -15.50 -4.34 -34.74
N ALA A 53 -14.41 -4.12 -35.49
CA ALA A 53 -13.07 -4.37 -34.99
C ALA A 53 -12.68 -3.44 -33.83
N ARG A 54 -13.25 -2.23 -33.76
CA ARG A 54 -13.06 -1.33 -32.61
C ARG A 54 -13.88 -1.76 -31.41
N ASP A 55 -15.12 -2.22 -31.59
CA ASP A 55 -15.95 -2.72 -30.51
C ASP A 55 -15.35 -3.99 -29.88
N GLU A 56 -14.79 -4.89 -30.69
CA GLU A 56 -14.05 -6.06 -30.20
C GLU A 56 -12.81 -5.64 -29.40
N ARG A 57 -12.06 -4.63 -29.86
CA ARG A 57 -10.92 -4.08 -29.11
C ARG A 57 -11.36 -3.45 -27.78
N ILE A 58 -12.44 -2.69 -27.77
CA ILE A 58 -12.98 -2.08 -26.55
C ILE A 58 -13.39 -3.15 -25.55
N THR A 59 -14.03 -4.22 -26.03
CA THR A 59 -14.43 -5.37 -25.19
C THR A 59 -13.20 -6.06 -24.61
N SER A 60 -12.18 -6.34 -25.44
CA SER A 60 -10.91 -6.92 -25.00
C SER A 60 -10.17 -6.03 -23.99
N TYR A 61 -10.16 -4.70 -24.18
CA TYR A 61 -9.56 -3.78 -23.20
C TYR A 61 -10.34 -3.74 -21.89
N LYS A 62 -11.67 -3.89 -21.94
CA LYS A 62 -12.51 -3.96 -20.75
C LYS A 62 -12.22 -5.24 -19.96
N ASP A 63 -12.14 -6.38 -20.64
CA ASP A 63 -11.79 -7.66 -20.02
C ASP A 63 -10.37 -7.64 -19.42
N ALA A 64 -9.40 -7.05 -20.12
CA ALA A 64 -8.04 -6.87 -19.62
C ALA A 64 -8.00 -5.95 -18.39
N LYS A 65 -8.80 -4.88 -18.38
CA LYS A 65 -8.94 -3.99 -17.22
C LYS A 65 -9.55 -4.73 -16.03
N ASP A 66 -10.61 -5.49 -16.24
CA ASP A 66 -11.29 -6.23 -15.17
C ASP A 66 -10.39 -7.34 -14.60
N HIS A 67 -9.61 -8.01 -15.46
CA HIS A 67 -8.59 -8.97 -15.03
C HIS A 67 -7.46 -8.29 -14.23
N ALA A 68 -6.94 -7.16 -14.69
CA ALA A 68 -5.92 -6.40 -13.96
C ALA A 68 -6.44 -5.89 -12.61
N GLN A 69 -7.70 -5.47 -12.53
CA GLN A 69 -8.35 -5.06 -11.29
C GLN A 69 -8.49 -6.23 -10.29
N ALA A 70 -8.83 -7.42 -10.80
CA ALA A 70 -8.88 -8.64 -9.98
C ALA A 70 -7.49 -9.03 -9.47
N GLU A 71 -6.45 -8.90 -10.29
CA GLU A 71 -5.06 -9.18 -9.91
C GLU A 71 -4.54 -8.18 -8.87
N ILE A 72 -4.85 -6.89 -9.02
CA ILE A 72 -4.55 -5.86 -8.01
C ILE A 72 -5.23 -6.20 -6.68
N SER A 73 -6.50 -6.60 -6.72
CA SER A 73 -7.25 -6.96 -5.51
C SER A 73 -6.66 -8.19 -4.81
N LYS A 74 -6.23 -9.19 -5.59
CA LYS A 74 -5.53 -10.37 -5.08
C LYS A 74 -4.19 -10.01 -4.43
N LEU A 75 -3.38 -9.18 -5.11
CA LEU A 75 -2.10 -8.71 -4.57
C LEU A 75 -2.28 -7.87 -3.31
N GLN A 76 -3.33 -7.03 -3.23
CA GLN A 76 -3.66 -6.30 -2.00
C GLN A 76 -4.03 -7.23 -0.86
N ALA A 77 -4.78 -8.31 -1.13
CA ALA A 77 -5.14 -9.31 -0.13
C ALA A 77 -3.90 -10.11 0.33
N GLU A 78 -3.01 -10.51 -0.59
CA GLU A 78 -1.74 -11.18 -0.26
C GLU A 78 -0.82 -10.26 0.53
N LEU A 79 -0.76 -8.97 0.19
CA LEU A 79 0.02 -7.97 0.91
C LEU A 79 -0.54 -7.72 2.32
N LEU A 80 -1.86 -7.73 2.48
CA LEU A 80 -2.53 -7.72 3.78
C LEU A 80 -2.22 -8.97 4.60
N ASP A 81 -2.27 -10.17 4.00
CA ASP A 81 -1.93 -11.42 4.69
C ASP A 81 -0.45 -11.45 5.11
N LEU A 82 0.45 -11.02 4.22
CA LEU A 82 1.87 -10.85 4.53
C LEU A 82 2.09 -9.80 5.63
N ARG A 83 1.37 -8.68 5.62
CA ARG A 83 1.42 -7.68 6.70
C ARG A 83 0.92 -8.22 8.04
N LYS A 84 -0.13 -9.05 8.03
CA LYS A 84 -0.63 -9.73 9.24
C LYS A 84 0.38 -10.74 9.77
N ARG A 85 0.98 -11.55 8.88
CA ARG A 85 2.03 -12.52 9.23
C ARG A 85 3.31 -11.85 9.73
N THR A 86 3.64 -10.67 9.21
CA THR A 86 4.80 -9.89 9.61
C THR A 86 4.48 -8.88 10.71
N GLY A 87 3.31 -8.92 11.33
CA GLY A 87 2.95 -8.02 12.44
C GLY A 87 3.04 -6.52 12.13
N MET A 88 2.96 -6.14 10.84
CA MET A 88 3.04 -4.73 10.40
C MET A 88 1.69 -4.02 10.43
N GLU A 89 0.60 -4.74 10.68
CA GLU A 89 -0.71 -4.15 10.88
C GLU A 89 -0.85 -3.78 12.37
N LEU A 90 -1.08 -2.49 12.63
CA LEU A 90 -1.39 -2.04 13.98
C LEU A 90 -2.60 -2.86 14.47
N PRO A 91 -2.50 -3.50 15.65
CA PRO A 91 -3.64 -4.23 16.19
C PRO A 91 -4.84 -3.30 16.29
N GLY A 92 -6.00 -3.79 15.85
CA GLY A 92 -7.25 -3.05 15.98
C GLY A 92 -7.55 -2.76 17.46
N PRO A 93 -8.26 -1.66 17.78
CA PRO A 93 -8.47 -1.21 19.17
C PRO A 93 -9.18 -2.24 20.06
N HIS A 94 -9.85 -3.23 19.46
CA HIS A 94 -10.60 -4.28 20.16
C HIS A 94 -9.99 -5.68 20.00
N LYS A 95 -8.73 -5.80 19.52
CA LYS A 95 -8.06 -7.09 19.30
C LYS A 95 -8.15 -8.03 20.52
N TYR A 96 -8.05 -7.46 21.72
CA TYR A 96 -7.99 -8.20 22.98
C TYR A 96 -9.30 -8.15 23.80
N ALA A 97 -10.24 -7.26 23.45
CA ALA A 97 -11.47 -7.03 24.22
C ALA A 97 -12.38 -8.26 24.33
N GLY A 98 -12.41 -9.11 23.29
CA GLY A 98 -13.20 -10.34 23.26
C GLY A 98 -12.51 -11.57 23.88
N MET A 99 -11.26 -11.46 24.33
CA MET A 99 -10.49 -12.61 24.82
C MET A 99 -10.89 -13.00 26.24
N THR A 100 -10.86 -14.31 26.53
CA THR A 100 -10.95 -14.80 27.91
C THR A 100 -9.72 -14.38 28.71
N ASN A 101 -9.79 -14.41 30.05
CA ASN A 101 -8.62 -14.13 30.89
C ASN A 101 -7.43 -15.04 30.56
N ALA A 102 -7.69 -16.33 30.30
CA ALA A 102 -6.64 -17.28 29.93
C ALA A 102 -5.99 -16.98 28.57
N ASP A 103 -6.78 -16.53 27.58
CA ASP A 103 -6.25 -16.17 26.26
C ASP A 103 -5.49 -14.84 26.30
N LEU A 104 -5.94 -13.91 27.14
CA LEU A 104 -5.23 -12.65 27.40
C LEU A 104 -3.88 -12.93 28.07
N GLN A 105 -3.84 -13.79 29.08
CA GLN A 105 -2.58 -14.21 29.72
C GLN A 105 -1.59 -14.86 28.74
N LYS A 106 -2.07 -15.74 27.86
CA LYS A 106 -1.22 -16.32 26.81
C LYS A 106 -0.68 -15.25 25.88
N SER A 107 -1.54 -14.34 25.44
CA SER A 107 -1.15 -13.24 24.55
C SER A 107 -0.10 -12.33 25.21
N VAL A 108 -0.29 -12.01 26.48
CA VAL A 108 0.67 -11.24 27.28
C VAL A 108 2.00 -11.98 27.40
N SER A 109 1.99 -13.27 27.71
CA SER A 109 3.22 -14.06 27.84
C SER A 109 4.02 -14.10 26.53
N VAL A 110 3.34 -14.21 25.38
CA VAL A 110 3.98 -14.17 24.06
C VAL A 110 4.64 -12.82 23.82
N ILE A 111 3.93 -11.71 24.01
CA ILE A 111 4.46 -10.36 23.78
C ILE A 111 5.59 -10.04 24.77
N ALA A 112 5.43 -10.37 26.05
CA ALA A 112 6.47 -10.16 27.06
C ALA A 112 7.74 -10.96 26.73
N SER A 113 7.61 -12.22 26.31
CA SER A 113 8.74 -13.05 25.87
C SER A 113 9.47 -12.48 24.64
N GLN A 114 8.72 -11.93 23.67
CA GLN A 114 9.31 -11.25 22.52
C GLN A 114 10.09 -9.99 22.92
N ILE A 115 9.56 -9.21 23.88
CA ILE A 115 10.25 -8.03 24.44
C ILE A 115 11.51 -8.46 25.21
N ASP A 116 11.45 -9.50 26.03
CA ASP A 116 12.59 -10.05 26.77
C ASP A 116 13.68 -10.55 25.81
N THR A 117 13.30 -11.22 24.73
CA THR A 117 14.23 -11.68 23.70
C THR A 117 14.95 -10.49 23.06
N LEU A 118 14.21 -9.42 22.72
CA LEU A 118 14.78 -8.20 22.15
C LEU A 118 15.72 -7.48 23.12
N ALA A 119 15.35 -7.40 24.41
CA ALA A 119 16.20 -6.84 25.45
C ALA A 119 17.48 -7.67 25.65
N ALA A 120 17.38 -9.00 25.63
CA ALA A 120 18.51 -9.92 25.73
C ALA A 120 19.45 -9.80 24.52
N GLU A 121 18.93 -9.67 23.30
CA GLU A 121 19.74 -9.42 22.10
C GLU A 121 20.57 -8.13 22.22
N ILE A 122 19.96 -7.04 22.69
CA ILE A 122 20.65 -5.77 22.93
C ILE A 122 21.75 -5.94 24.00
N LYS A 123 21.43 -6.61 25.11
CA LYS A 123 22.38 -6.85 26.21
C LYS A 123 23.53 -7.76 25.80
N ASN A 124 23.27 -8.78 25.00
CA ASN A 124 24.29 -9.69 24.49
C ASN A 124 25.20 -8.97 23.50
N TYR A 125 24.63 -8.13 22.62
CA TYR A 125 25.42 -7.34 21.70
C TYR A 125 26.36 -6.36 22.43
N SER A 126 25.86 -5.67 23.47
CA SER A 126 26.72 -4.79 24.27
C SER A 126 27.79 -5.60 25.01
N THR A 127 27.43 -6.68 25.70
CA THR A 127 28.36 -7.45 26.52
C THR A 127 29.49 -8.10 25.69
N ASN A 128 29.15 -8.69 24.53
CA ASN A 128 30.12 -9.39 23.68
C ASN A 128 31.15 -8.46 23.04
N ARG A 129 30.81 -7.18 22.83
CA ARG A 129 31.70 -6.21 22.17
C ARG A 129 32.43 -5.27 23.12
N THR A 130 32.03 -5.22 24.39
CA THR A 130 32.67 -4.30 25.35
C THR A 130 34.03 -4.81 25.87
N PHE A 131 34.42 -6.08 25.65
CA PHE A 131 35.55 -6.66 26.41
C PHE A 131 36.48 -7.69 25.76
N GLN A 132 36.36 -8.05 24.47
CA GLN A 132 37.20 -9.15 23.98
C GLN A 132 38.67 -8.84 23.64
N ASP A 133 39.10 -7.58 23.51
CA ASP A 133 40.55 -7.30 23.44
C ASP A 133 40.86 -5.82 23.71
N ARG A 134 41.16 -5.47 24.96
CA ARG A 134 41.51 -4.08 25.35
C ARG A 134 42.95 -3.70 24.97
N SER A 135 43.73 -4.64 24.45
CA SER A 135 45.15 -4.46 24.10
C SER A 135 45.36 -3.49 22.92
N ASP A 136 44.39 -3.43 21.99
CA ASP A 136 44.56 -2.81 20.65
C ASP A 136 43.47 -1.77 20.29
N ILE A 137 42.78 -1.21 21.29
CA ILE A 137 41.72 -0.23 21.07
C ILE A 137 42.33 1.16 20.83
N THR A 138 42.40 1.57 19.56
CA THR A 138 42.63 2.98 19.21
C THR A 138 41.34 3.79 19.39
N PRO A 139 41.43 5.12 19.59
CA PRO A 139 40.26 5.99 19.63
C PRO A 139 39.34 5.82 18.41
N GLU A 140 39.88 5.62 17.22
CA GLU A 140 39.08 5.40 16.00
C GLU A 140 38.26 4.10 16.08
N LYS A 141 38.87 2.99 16.50
CA LYS A 141 38.17 1.70 16.66
C LYS A 141 37.08 1.78 17.71
N PHE A 142 37.34 2.47 18.83
CA PHE A 142 36.33 2.69 19.88
C PHE A 142 35.12 3.49 19.36
N MET A 143 35.37 4.56 18.61
CA MET A 143 34.32 5.39 18.03
C MET A 143 33.52 4.64 16.97
N GLU A 144 34.18 3.83 16.14
CA GLU A 144 33.51 2.97 15.16
C GLU A 144 32.61 1.93 15.84
N GLU A 145 33.10 1.29 16.91
CA GLU A 145 32.35 0.27 17.65
C GLU A 145 31.15 0.87 18.40
N SER A 146 31.35 2.04 19.02
CA SER A 146 30.26 2.82 19.65
C SER A 146 29.18 3.20 18.63
N ARG A 147 29.57 3.54 17.39
CA ARG A 147 28.61 3.81 16.30
C ARG A 147 27.85 2.54 15.91
N LYS A 148 28.52 1.40 15.75
CA LYS A 148 27.89 0.11 15.43
C LYS A 148 26.88 -0.30 16.51
N GLN A 149 27.26 -0.17 17.78
CA GLN A 149 26.39 -0.43 18.92
C GLN A 149 25.17 0.49 18.94
N SER A 150 25.37 1.79 18.67
CA SER A 150 24.27 2.76 18.60
C SER A 150 23.30 2.45 17.46
N LEU A 151 23.81 2.07 16.29
CA LEU A 151 23.00 1.67 15.14
C LEU A 151 22.21 0.39 15.43
N PHE A 152 22.87 -0.63 15.99
CA PHE A 152 22.22 -1.89 16.38
C PHE A 152 21.10 -1.64 17.39
N PHE A 153 21.37 -0.83 18.42
CA PHE A 153 20.38 -0.44 19.41
C PHE A 153 19.18 0.28 18.76
N SER A 154 19.46 1.25 17.89
CA SER A 154 18.43 2.01 17.15
C SER A 154 17.54 1.10 16.31
N GLU A 155 18.15 0.13 15.59
CA GLU A 155 17.42 -0.84 14.78
C GLU A 155 16.49 -1.73 15.62
N LYS A 156 16.99 -2.26 16.74
CA LYS A 156 16.18 -3.09 17.64
C LYS A 156 15.07 -2.28 18.30
N MET A 157 15.34 -1.04 18.68
CA MET A 157 14.30 -0.18 19.24
C MET A 157 13.25 0.22 18.19
N HIS A 158 13.67 0.41 16.94
CA HIS A 158 12.75 0.59 15.82
C HIS A 158 11.87 -0.64 15.61
N HIS A 159 12.45 -1.85 15.71
CA HIS A 159 11.69 -3.10 15.66
C HIS A 159 10.63 -3.17 16.75
N TYR A 160 10.98 -2.88 18.01
CA TYR A 160 10.01 -2.80 19.11
C TYR A 160 8.86 -1.82 18.78
N LYS A 161 9.19 -0.59 18.37
CA LYS A 161 8.20 0.45 18.07
C LYS A 161 7.24 0.05 16.96
N LYS A 162 7.73 -0.67 15.95
CA LYS A 162 6.95 -1.08 14.79
C LYS A 162 6.09 -2.31 15.06
N MET A 163 6.60 -3.26 15.85
CA MET A 163 6.05 -4.61 15.92
C MET A 163 5.35 -4.93 17.24
N LEU A 164 5.87 -4.41 18.35
CA LEU A 164 5.49 -4.85 19.70
C LEU A 164 4.77 -3.77 20.50
N ARG A 165 5.10 -2.49 20.26
CA ARG A 165 4.59 -1.36 21.03
C ARG A 165 3.06 -1.32 21.09
N ALA A 166 2.40 -1.42 19.94
CA ALA A 166 0.95 -1.29 19.87
C ALA A 166 0.23 -2.44 20.58
N ASP A 167 0.74 -3.68 20.43
CA ASP A 167 0.20 -4.83 21.15
C ASP A 167 0.44 -4.71 22.66
N ALA A 168 1.62 -4.26 23.08
CA ALA A 168 1.93 -4.04 24.49
C ALA A 168 1.00 -2.99 25.13
N ILE A 169 0.73 -1.89 24.44
CA ILE A 169 -0.20 -0.84 24.90
C ILE A 169 -1.63 -1.37 24.98
N LEU A 170 -2.14 -2.02 23.93
CA LEU A 170 -3.51 -2.53 23.94
C LEU A 170 -3.73 -3.63 24.97
N LEU A 171 -2.73 -4.49 25.19
CA LEU A 171 -2.77 -5.48 26.27
C LEU A 171 -2.81 -4.82 27.64
N ARG A 172 -1.97 -3.80 27.87
CA ARG A 172 -2.01 -3.01 29.12
C ARG A 172 -3.39 -2.38 29.33
N ASP A 173 -3.91 -1.71 28.31
CA ASP A 173 -5.18 -0.98 28.40
C ASP A 173 -6.36 -1.95 28.64
N GLU A 174 -6.35 -3.11 27.98
CA GLU A 174 -7.36 -4.14 28.20
C GLU A 174 -7.28 -4.73 29.62
N MET A 175 -6.07 -4.99 30.13
CA MET A 175 -5.89 -5.46 31.51
C MET A 175 -6.32 -4.39 32.54
N ASN A 176 -6.04 -3.11 32.28
CA ASN A 176 -6.52 -1.99 33.09
C ASN A 176 -8.06 -1.92 33.10
N ASN A 177 -8.71 -2.12 31.95
CA ASN A 177 -10.17 -2.16 31.85
C ASN A 177 -10.76 -3.32 32.67
N ARG A 178 -10.00 -4.39 32.90
CA ARG A 178 -10.37 -5.52 33.77
C ARG A 178 -9.99 -5.31 35.24
N GLY A 179 -9.57 -4.10 35.62
CA GLY A 179 -9.22 -3.74 37.00
C GLY A 179 -7.81 -4.14 37.41
N VAL A 180 -6.97 -4.61 36.49
CA VAL A 180 -5.58 -4.98 36.78
C VAL A 180 -4.67 -3.82 36.43
N THR A 181 -4.09 -3.18 37.44
CA THR A 181 -3.14 -2.10 37.24
C THR A 181 -1.71 -2.61 37.07
N PRO A 182 -0.86 -1.90 36.31
CA PRO A 182 0.55 -2.23 36.19
C PRO A 182 1.18 -2.14 37.57
N THR A 183 1.84 -3.20 38.01
CA THR A 183 2.65 -3.12 39.23
C THR A 183 4.00 -2.55 38.81
N PRO A 184 4.53 -1.52 39.50
CA PRO A 184 5.91 -1.13 39.31
C PRO A 184 6.81 -2.36 39.48
N ALA A 185 7.54 -2.70 38.42
CA ALA A 185 8.37 -3.89 38.36
C ALA A 185 9.68 -3.69 39.14
N GLY A 186 9.61 -3.72 40.48
CA GLY A 186 10.78 -3.52 41.35
C GLY A 186 11.11 -2.04 41.57
N MET A 187 12.30 -1.59 41.16
CA MET A 187 12.86 -0.25 41.45
C MET A 187 12.27 0.92 40.63
N TYR A 188 11.35 0.66 39.69
CA TYR A 188 10.83 1.70 38.80
C TYR A 188 9.61 2.40 39.40
N PRO A 189 9.57 3.75 39.44
CA PRO A 189 8.36 4.48 39.82
C PRO A 189 7.17 4.10 38.91
N PRO A 190 5.93 4.09 39.41
CA PRO A 190 4.74 3.86 38.59
C PRO A 190 4.67 4.76 37.35
N GLU A 191 5.08 6.02 37.48
CA GLU A 191 5.14 7.00 36.39
C GLU A 191 6.09 6.59 35.25
N MET A 192 7.16 5.86 35.56
CA MET A 192 8.08 5.35 34.54
C MET A 192 7.52 4.14 33.80
N VAL A 193 6.57 3.41 34.38
CA VAL A 193 5.97 2.24 33.73
C VAL A 193 5.21 2.69 32.49
N ASP A 194 4.32 3.68 32.62
CA ASP A 194 3.55 4.19 31.49
C ASP A 194 4.43 4.81 30.42
N HIS A 195 5.46 5.58 30.82
CA HIS A 195 6.39 6.14 29.86
C HIS A 195 7.17 5.05 29.10
N SER A 196 7.49 3.93 29.76
CA SER A 196 8.22 2.82 29.16
C SER A 196 7.42 2.09 28.08
N PHE A 197 6.08 2.03 28.19
CA PHE A 197 5.23 1.49 27.10
C PHE A 197 5.26 2.38 25.86
N ASP A 198 5.33 3.69 26.03
CA ASP A 198 5.33 4.62 24.90
C ASP A 198 6.70 4.75 24.23
N ASN A 199 7.76 4.86 25.03
CA ASN A 199 9.10 5.08 24.51
C ASN A 199 10.15 4.50 25.48
N PRO A 200 10.41 3.19 25.43
CA PRO A 200 11.47 2.60 26.22
C PRO A 200 12.81 3.13 25.70
N VAL A 201 13.46 3.98 26.51
CA VAL A 201 14.67 4.72 26.10
C VAL A 201 15.89 3.79 25.98
N ASN A 202 15.85 2.62 26.63
CA ASN A 202 16.94 1.67 26.76
C ASN A 202 16.42 0.26 27.09
N THR A 203 17.32 -0.70 27.30
CA THR A 203 16.99 -2.06 27.74
C THR A 203 16.23 -2.08 29.06
N PHE A 204 16.49 -1.14 29.98
CA PHE A 204 15.75 -1.03 31.23
C PHE A 204 14.27 -0.69 31.01
N GLY A 205 13.96 0.15 30.03
CA GLY A 205 12.59 0.43 29.62
C GLY A 205 11.89 -0.81 29.05
N LEU A 206 12.58 -1.59 28.21
CA LEU A 206 12.03 -2.85 27.67
C LEU A 206 11.79 -3.89 28.77
N ASP A 207 12.75 -4.06 29.68
CA ASP A 207 12.62 -4.91 30.86
C ASP A 207 11.44 -4.47 31.74
N CYS A 208 11.24 -3.16 31.89
CA CYS A 208 10.12 -2.59 32.64
C CYS A 208 8.78 -2.96 31.98
N VAL A 209 8.65 -2.82 30.66
CA VAL A 209 7.44 -3.19 29.92
C VAL A 209 7.14 -4.69 30.07
N SER A 210 8.13 -5.55 29.81
CA SER A 210 7.95 -7.00 29.91
C SER A 210 7.52 -7.43 31.32
N ARG A 211 8.19 -6.91 32.36
CA ARG A 211 7.82 -7.23 33.74
C ARG A 211 6.45 -6.69 34.11
N ALA A 212 6.11 -5.46 33.73
CA ALA A 212 4.79 -4.89 33.99
C ALA A 212 3.70 -5.79 33.39
N LEU A 213 3.84 -6.16 32.11
CA LEU A 213 2.96 -7.10 31.41
C LEU A 213 2.84 -8.44 32.15
N ASN A 214 3.95 -9.07 32.51
CA ASN A 214 3.95 -10.34 33.23
C ASN A 214 3.26 -10.26 34.61
N THR A 215 3.49 -9.17 35.37
CA THR A 215 2.82 -8.99 36.68
C THR A 215 1.32 -8.76 36.53
N MET A 216 0.89 -8.04 35.48
CA MET A 216 -0.53 -7.84 35.19
C MET A 216 -1.18 -9.17 34.78
N ALA A 217 -0.52 -9.98 33.94
CA ALA A 217 -1.00 -11.31 33.60
C ALA A 217 -1.19 -12.21 34.83
N GLN A 218 -0.26 -12.20 35.78
CA GLN A 218 -0.38 -12.97 37.02
C GLN A 218 -1.58 -12.54 37.89
N LYS A 219 -1.87 -11.23 37.95
CA LYS A 219 -3.02 -10.68 38.66
C LYS A 219 -4.35 -10.98 37.99
N LEU A 220 -4.35 -11.30 36.69
CA LEU A 220 -5.55 -11.63 35.94
C LEU A 220 -6.11 -13.03 36.28
N SER A 221 -5.30 -13.90 36.89
CA SER A 221 -5.67 -15.26 37.33
C SER A 221 -6.25 -15.33 38.75
N THR A 222 -6.16 -14.25 39.52
CA THR A 222 -6.67 -14.13 40.88
C THR A 222 -7.98 -13.35 40.89
#